data_AF-A0AAJ3Z4S2-F1
#
_entry.id   AF-A0AAJ3Z4S2-F1
#
_cell.length_a   1.000
_cell.length_b   1.000
_cell.length_c   1.000
_cell.angle_alpha   90.00
_cell.angle_beta   90.00
_cell.angle_gamma   90.00
#
_symmetry.space_group_name_H-M   'P 1'
#
loop_
_entity.id
_entity.type
_entity.pdbx_description
1 polymer ?
#
loop_
_entity_poly.entity_id
_entity_poly.type
_entity_poly.pdbx_seq_one_letter_code
_entity_poly.pdbx_strand_id
1 'polypeptide(L)' 'MFNLVNNYFLIFMIAAPALFALSFYTRIKKAKTKKDKRIFTIYSVLTGALTVLLLMYKFL' A
#
# COMPACT_ATOMS: atom_id res chain seq x y z
N MET A 1 -0.69 -8.84 -18.73
CA MET A 1 -0.57 -8.28 -17.36
C MET A 1 0.32 -7.04 -17.30
N PHE A 2 1.53 -7.02 -17.88
CA PHE A 2 2.39 -5.82 -17.93
C PHE A 2 1.73 -4.58 -18.57
N ASN A 3 0.92 -4.76 -19.64
CA ASN A 3 0.20 -3.64 -20.27
C ASN A 3 -0.84 -2.97 -19.36
N LEU A 4 -1.47 -3.72 -18.44
CA LEU A 4 -2.41 -3.14 -17.47
C LEU A 4 -1.67 -2.29 -16.44
N VAL A 5 -0.52 -2.77 -15.96
CA VAL A 5 0.33 -2.01 -15.03
C VAL A 5 0.85 -0.74 -15.70
N ASN A 6 1.17 -0.77 -17.00
CA ASN A 6 1.65 0.39 -17.73
C ASN A 6 0.52 1.41 -18.02
N ASN A 7 -0.64 0.95 -18.51
CA ASN A 7 -1.79 1.81 -18.82
C ASN A 7 -2.41 2.43 -17.55
N TYR A 8 -2.42 1.69 -16.44
CA TYR A 8 -2.98 2.16 -15.17
C TYR A 8 -1.90 2.53 -14.17
N PHE A 9 -0.66 2.75 -14.62
CA PHE A 9 0.49 3.00 -13.74
C PHE A 9 0.21 4.19 -12.80
N LEU A 10 -0.32 5.28 -13.35
CA LEU A 10 -0.71 6.47 -12.59
C LEU A 10 -1.76 6.16 -11.51
N ILE A 11 -2.76 5.32 -11.84
CA ILE A 11 -3.79 4.91 -10.88
C ILE A 11 -3.17 4.09 -9.76
N PHE A 12 -2.30 3.12 -10.09
CA PHE A 12 -1.61 2.31 -9.08
C PHE A 12 -0.66 3.14 -8.22
N MET A 13 0.02 4.13 -8.82
CA MET A 13 0.94 5.03 -8.12
C MET A 13 0.22 5.93 -7.11
N ILE A 14 -1.06 6.25 -7.33
CA ILE A 14 -1.88 7.04 -6.38
C ILE A 14 -2.62 6.14 -5.39
N ALA A 15 -3.14 4.99 -5.85
CA ALA A 15 -3.91 4.06 -5.03
C ALA A 15 -3.04 3.37 -3.97
N ALA A 16 -1.79 3.01 -4.29
CA ALA A 16 -0.91 2.33 -3.35
C ALA A 16 -0.52 3.20 -2.13
N PRO A 17 -0.10 4.47 -2.29
CA PRO A 17 0.08 5.40 -1.18
C PRO A 17 -1.22 5.67 -0.41
N ALA A 18 -2.36 5.79 -1.11
CA ALA A 18 -3.65 6.01 -0.47
C ALA A 18 -4.05 4.83 0.43
N LEU A 19 -3.85 3.59 -0.03
CA LEU A 19 -4.07 2.38 0.75
C LEU A 19 -3.09 2.25 1.92
N PHE A 20 -1.84 2.67 1.74
CA PHE A 20 -0.86 2.74 2.83
C PHE A 20 -1.28 3.75 3.90
N ALA A 21 -1.71 4.95 3.50
CA ALA A 21 -2.22 5.98 4.43
C ALA A 21 -3.48 5.51 5.16
N LEU A 22 -4.42 4.86 4.46
CA LEU A 22 -5.64 4.29 5.04
C LEU A 22 -5.35 3.19 6.07
N SER A 23 -4.42 2.28 5.74
CA SER A 23 -4.01 1.21 6.66
C SER A 23 -3.27 1.76 7.88
N PHE A 24 -2.46 2.80 7.70
CA PHE A 24 -1.82 3.51 8.82
C PHE A 24 -2.85 4.24 9.70
N TYR A 25 -3.80 4.95 9.09
CA TYR A 25 -4.87 5.65 9.82
C TYR A 25 -5.76 4.70 10.61
N THR A 26 -6.15 3.57 10.01
CA THR A 26 -6.95 2.54 10.70
C THR A 26 -6.16 1.88 11.84
N ARG A 27 -4.86 1.66 11.67
CA ARG A 27 -3.98 1.20 12.76
C ARG A 27 -3.96 2.17 13.95
N ILE A 28 -3.87 3.48 13.70
CA ILE A 28 -3.77 4.49 14.76
C ILE A 28 -5.13 4.73 15.43
N LYS A 29 -6.19 4.95 14.65
CA LYS A 29 -7.48 5.38 15.20
C LYS A 29 -8.48 4.27 15.49
N LYS A 30 -8.48 3.16 14.73
CA LYS A 30 -9.52 2.13 14.84
C LYS A 30 -9.04 0.84 15.52
N ALA A 31 -7.77 0.47 15.40
CA ALA A 31 -7.26 -0.77 15.98
C ALA A 31 -7.10 -0.62 17.51
N LYS A 32 -8.12 -1.06 18.26
CA LYS A 32 -8.13 -1.05 19.74
C LYS A 32 -7.46 -2.29 20.34
N THR A 33 -7.47 -3.43 19.64
CA THR A 33 -6.88 -4.67 20.15
C THR A 33 -5.45 -4.91 19.63
N LYS A 34 -4.64 -5.65 20.40
CA LYS A 34 -3.26 -6.02 19.99
C LYS A 34 -3.21 -6.87 18.72
N LYS A 35 -4.23 -7.72 18.48
CA LYS A 35 -4.33 -8.53 17.25
C LYS A 35 -4.58 -7.66 16.02
N ASP A 36 -5.52 -6.71 16.09
CA ASP A 36 -5.82 -5.81 14.97
C ASP A 36 -4.60 -4.98 14.58
N LYS A 37 -3.89 -4.42 15.57
CA LYS A 37 -2.66 -3.67 15.31
C LYS A 37 -1.62 -4.49 14.56
N ARG A 38 -1.52 -5.80 14.81
CA ARG A 38 -0.58 -6.70 14.13
C ARG A 38 -1.00 -6.95 12.68
N ILE A 39 -2.30 -7.16 12.43
CA ILE A 39 -2.86 -7.31 11.08
C ILE A 39 -2.61 -6.05 10.26
N PHE A 40 -2.98 -4.87 10.77
CA PHE A 40 -2.76 -3.61 10.05
C PHE A 40 -1.26 -3.31 9.83
N THR A 41 -0.38 -3.77 10.72
CA THR A 41 1.07 -3.65 10.50
C THR A 41 1.52 -4.47 9.30
N ILE A 42 1.08 -5.72 9.18
CA ILE A 42 1.39 -6.57 8.01
C ILE A 42 0.84 -5.95 6.72
N TYR A 43 -0.40 -5.45 6.75
CA TYR A 43 -0.99 -4.76 5.60
C TYR A 43 -0.23 -3.50 5.19
N SER A 44 0.20 -2.67 6.15
CA SER A 44 1.03 -1.50 5.85
C SER A 44 2.40 -1.90 5.29
N VAL A 45 3.03 -2.97 5.77
CA VAL A 45 4.30 -3.46 5.21
C VAL A 45 4.11 -3.97 3.78
N LEU A 46 3.05 -4.74 3.50
CA LEU A 46 2.74 -5.23 2.15
C LEU A 46 2.44 -4.09 1.18
N THR A 47 1.60 -3.13 1.58
CA THR A 47 1.27 -1.96 0.73
C THR A 47 2.49 -1.05 0.53
N GLY A 48 3.33 -0.88 1.55
CA GLY A 48 4.62 -0.19 1.42
C GLY A 48 5.55 -0.87 0.41
N ALA A 49 5.75 -2.18 0.53
CA ALA A 49 6.57 -2.96 -0.41
C ALA A 49 6.03 -2.89 -1.85
N LEU A 50 4.70 -2.96 -2.04
CA LEU A 50 4.05 -2.78 -3.34
C LEU A 50 4.30 -1.39 -3.93
N THR A 51 4.27 -0.36 -3.10
CA THR A 51 4.54 1.02 -3.51
C THR A 51 5.99 1.17 -3.97
N VAL A 52 6.94 0.57 -3.24
CA VAL A 52 8.37 0.56 -3.61
C VAL A 52 8.59 -0.20 -4.92
N LEU A 53 7.97 -1.37 -5.11
CA LEU A 53 8.02 -2.14 -6.35
C LEU A 53 7.47 -1.35 -7.55
N LEU A 54 6.36 -0.62 -7.37
CA LEU A 54 5.79 0.26 -8.39
C LEU A 54 6.74 1.41 -8.76
N LEU A 55 7.40 2.01 -7.76
CA LEU A 55 8.42 3.04 -8.02
C LEU A 55 9.62 2.47 -8.76
N MET A 56 10.14 1.31 -8.33
CA MET A 56 11.25 0.65 -9.01
C MET A 56 10.90 0.32 -10.46
N TYR A 57 9.69 -0.16 -10.76
CA TYR A 57 9.26 -0.47 -12.14
C TYR A 57 9.23 0.75 -13.08
N LYS A 58 9.13 1.97 -12.55
CA LYS A 58 9.08 3.21 -13.35
C LYS A 58 10.45 3.87 -13.50
N PHE A 59 11.30 3.73 -12.49
CA PHE A 59 12.61 4.37 -12.42
C PHE A 59 13.76 3.46 -12.88
N LEU A 60 13.52 2.17 -13.08
CA LEU A 60 14.45 1.16 -13.57
C LEU A 60 14.05 0.73 -14.98
#